data_AF-E2B5M4-F1
#
_entry.id   AF-E2B5M4-F1
#
_cell.length_a   1.000
_cell.length_b   1.000
_cell.length_c   1.000
_cell.angle_alpha   90.00
_cell.angle_beta   90.00
_cell.angle_gamma   90.00
#
_symmetry.space_group_name_H-M   'P 1'
#
loop_
_entity.id
_entity.type
_entity.pdbx_description
1 polymer ?
#
loop_
_entity_poly.entity_id
_entity_poly.type
_entity_poly.pdbx_seq_one_letter_code
_entity_poly.pdbx_strand_id
1 'polypeptide(L)'
;ATVRARHIVAALVAVGFALCGAVEVSSSVALLANQEDNHAIIDTSWHCDMLVNITSRNRTEDFEVILLELPQEERAESIMREAFLWGQVAGPILGGCLVWGRSGPSMVFSRAVLSACLASLLVPAAWRGPSHVALRLFQGLCTGATMPAAHMFAMTWFKSNHRSWYFSCYAAVSVGYCLTGWLGTAVVRTFGRDSLCYGLVLLALCWYFAFGRFVKDTPKSYQHDTNAAVIPWGKLLRSVPVWASAVATMGNQWGDATLALGMTKYLKLIYGFSTANDSVLTTLPHIGHFMAALTCGLLVDHVRESGIVSTTTARKLVVYTAHFIPAALLFVAGYAGCQALGAAWLGIAALLVSGTAPAGALAAIADLAPAESPACAAAACALCSTLGAAGLLAANYFVTQALHGSIAGSWRLVFGVASVVLLTTAAVFLALGKGVPQPWIPSVPRPRSHDVIYEQDTLELDYEDVGVQTEPFGPYALEDDVESLKNVPRSASIHSKVSMTSD
;
A
#
# COMPACT_ATOMS: atom_id res chain seq x y z
N ALA A 1 20.77 -4.14 19.39
CA ALA A 1 20.01 -4.92 18.36
C ALA A 1 18.76 -4.21 17.82
N THR A 2 18.05 -3.44 18.66
CA THR A 2 16.68 -2.92 18.48
C THR A 2 16.36 -2.24 17.12
N VAL A 3 17.23 -1.31 16.67
CA VAL A 3 17.05 -0.54 15.43
C VAL A 3 17.13 -1.43 14.18
N ARG A 4 18.06 -2.40 14.17
CA ARG A 4 18.24 -3.34 13.06
C ARG A 4 16.98 -4.20 12.84
N ALA A 5 16.30 -4.59 13.92
CA ALA A 5 15.03 -5.33 13.83
C ALA A 5 13.93 -4.50 13.14
N ARG A 6 13.78 -3.21 13.47
CA ARG A 6 12.77 -2.33 12.84
C ARG A 6 12.95 -2.18 11.33
N HIS A 7 14.20 -2.08 10.85
CA HIS A 7 14.45 -2.00 9.41
C HIS A 7 14.17 -3.32 8.68
N ILE A 8 14.48 -4.47 9.27
CA ILE A 8 14.12 -5.79 8.74
C ILE A 8 12.59 -5.93 8.63
N VAL A 9 11.88 -5.53 9.69
CA VAL A 9 10.41 -5.53 9.75
C VAL A 9 9.81 -4.65 8.64
N ALA A 10 10.30 -3.42 8.46
CA ALA A 10 9.84 -2.52 7.40
C ALA A 10 10.15 -3.05 5.98
N ALA A 11 11.32 -3.67 5.78
CA ALA A 11 11.68 -4.31 4.51
C ALA A 11 10.74 -5.50 4.19
N LEU A 12 10.40 -6.33 5.17
CA LEU A 12 9.45 -7.43 5.01
C LEU A 12 8.03 -6.92 4.69
N VAL A 13 7.61 -5.80 5.27
CA VAL A 13 6.34 -5.12 4.92
C VAL A 13 6.39 -4.59 3.47
N ALA A 14 7.50 -3.99 3.05
CA ALA A 14 7.69 -3.53 1.67
C ALA A 14 7.59 -4.70 0.66
N VAL A 15 8.22 -5.84 0.95
CA VAL A 15 8.09 -7.05 0.11
C VAL A 15 6.65 -7.57 0.08
N GLY A 16 5.92 -7.47 1.21
CA GLY A 16 4.49 -7.79 1.26
C GLY A 16 3.64 -6.92 0.32
N PHE A 17 3.87 -5.61 0.30
CA PHE A 17 3.20 -4.71 -0.65
C PHE A 17 3.64 -4.94 -2.11
N ALA A 18 4.90 -5.26 -2.35
CA ALA A 18 5.37 -5.66 -3.69
C ALA A 18 4.69 -6.95 -4.18
N LEU A 19 4.44 -7.93 -3.29
CA LEU A 19 3.64 -9.12 -3.61
C LEU A 19 2.18 -8.77 -3.94
N CYS A 20 1.56 -7.83 -3.21
CA CYS A 20 0.22 -7.34 -3.56
C CYS A 20 0.17 -6.73 -4.97
N GLY A 21 1.14 -5.86 -5.31
CA GLY A 21 1.23 -5.26 -6.63
C GLY A 21 1.50 -6.30 -7.73
N ALA A 22 2.30 -7.32 -7.44
CA ALA A 22 2.55 -8.42 -8.35
C ALA A 22 1.27 -9.23 -8.65
N VAL A 23 0.48 -9.56 -7.62
CA VAL A 23 -0.84 -10.20 -7.79
C VAL A 23 -1.80 -9.30 -8.58
N GLU A 24 -1.81 -8.00 -8.34
CA GLU A 24 -2.65 -7.03 -9.05
C GLU A 24 -2.43 -7.08 -10.57
N VAL A 25 -1.19 -7.01 -11.07
CA VAL A 25 -0.92 -7.03 -12.51
C VAL A 25 -0.76 -8.43 -13.12
N SER A 26 -0.68 -9.48 -12.30
CA SER A 26 -0.42 -10.86 -12.74
C SER A 26 -1.31 -11.36 -13.89
N SER A 27 -2.63 -11.14 -13.79
CA SER A 27 -3.58 -11.59 -14.82
C SER A 27 -3.48 -10.77 -16.11
N SER A 28 -3.20 -9.46 -16.01
CA SER A 28 -2.96 -8.61 -17.19
C SER A 28 -1.69 -9.04 -17.93
N VAL A 29 -0.60 -9.31 -17.20
CA VAL A 29 0.64 -9.86 -17.80
C VAL A 29 0.39 -11.24 -18.43
N ALA A 30 -0.32 -12.12 -17.74
CA ALA A 30 -0.65 -13.46 -18.25
C ALA A 30 -1.55 -13.47 -19.51
N LEU A 31 -2.36 -12.43 -19.73
CA LEU A 31 -3.15 -12.24 -20.95
C LEU A 31 -2.31 -11.61 -22.08
N LEU A 32 -1.56 -10.55 -21.78
CA LEU A 32 -0.97 -9.67 -22.79
C LEU A 32 0.46 -10.07 -23.20
N ALA A 33 1.19 -10.86 -22.42
CA ALA A 33 2.61 -11.16 -22.64
C ALA A 33 2.94 -11.76 -24.03
N ASN A 34 2.00 -12.52 -24.60
CA ASN A 34 2.15 -13.20 -25.89
C ASN A 34 1.38 -12.51 -27.04
N GLN A 35 0.80 -11.32 -26.84
CA GLN A 35 0.29 -10.54 -27.96
C GLN A 35 1.46 -9.94 -28.76
N GLU A 36 1.40 -10.11 -30.08
CA GLU A 36 2.26 -9.39 -31.02
C GLU A 36 1.83 -7.91 -31.04
N ASP A 37 2.76 -7.01 -30.75
CA ASP A 37 2.53 -5.55 -30.85
C ASP A 37 2.50 -5.14 -32.33
N ASN A 38 1.37 -5.36 -33.00
CA ASN A 38 1.12 -4.97 -34.39
C ASN A 38 1.17 -3.44 -34.64
N HIS A 39 1.48 -2.65 -33.62
CA HIS A 39 1.50 -1.19 -33.60
C HIS A 39 2.92 -0.67 -33.33
N ALA A 40 3.90 -1.17 -34.08
CA ALA A 40 5.25 -0.62 -34.13
C ALA A 40 5.34 0.51 -35.18
N ILE A 41 4.49 1.54 -35.04
CA ILE A 41 4.57 2.75 -35.88
C ILE A 41 5.21 3.85 -35.05
N ILE A 42 6.54 3.93 -35.12
CA ILE A 42 7.36 5.03 -34.58
C ILE A 42 7.14 6.32 -35.41
N ASP A 43 6.44 6.22 -36.54
CA ASP A 43 6.08 7.37 -37.36
C ASP A 43 4.92 8.15 -36.74
N THR A 44 5.25 9.18 -35.95
CA THR A 44 4.28 10.12 -35.37
C THR A 44 3.66 11.07 -36.40
N SER A 45 4.05 10.95 -37.69
CA SER A 45 3.52 11.72 -38.82
C SER A 45 2.00 11.76 -38.84
N TRP A 46 1.31 10.62 -38.70
CA TRP A 46 -0.15 10.55 -38.81
C TRP A 46 -0.87 11.39 -37.74
N HIS A 47 -0.34 11.46 -36.52
CA HIS A 47 -0.95 12.27 -35.45
C HIS A 47 -0.70 13.76 -35.69
N CYS A 48 0.50 14.10 -36.19
CA CYS A 48 0.84 15.46 -36.58
C CYS A 48 0.02 15.93 -37.79
N ASP A 49 -0.09 15.12 -38.83
CA ASP A 49 -0.90 15.38 -40.02
C ASP A 49 -2.38 15.49 -39.66
N MET A 50 -2.90 14.67 -38.75
CA MET A 50 -4.27 14.79 -38.24
C MET A 50 -4.48 16.13 -37.52
N LEU A 51 -3.57 16.54 -36.64
CA LEU A 51 -3.64 17.83 -35.95
C LEU A 51 -3.54 19.02 -36.93
N VAL A 52 -2.72 18.92 -37.98
CA VAL A 52 -2.55 19.96 -39.02
C VAL A 52 -3.75 20.01 -39.98
N ASN A 53 -4.31 18.86 -40.39
CA ASN A 53 -5.49 18.83 -41.26
C ASN A 53 -6.78 19.26 -40.55
N ILE A 54 -6.89 19.11 -39.22
CA ILE A 54 -8.03 19.66 -38.47
C ILE A 54 -8.06 21.20 -38.55
N THR A 55 -6.93 21.87 -38.73
CA THR A 55 -6.90 23.33 -38.99
C THR A 55 -7.19 23.73 -40.44
N SER A 56 -7.26 22.79 -41.39
CA SER A 56 -7.58 23.06 -42.81
C SER A 56 -8.97 22.57 -43.25
N ARG A 57 -9.53 21.56 -42.59
CA ARG A 57 -10.79 20.90 -43.01
C ARG A 57 -12.02 21.70 -42.58
N ASN A 58 -12.84 22.08 -43.55
CA ASN A 58 -14.12 22.73 -43.29
C ASN A 58 -15.09 21.76 -42.58
N ARG A 59 -15.91 22.28 -41.66
CA ARG A 59 -16.62 21.51 -40.61
C ARG A 59 -17.89 20.79 -41.12
N THR A 60 -17.78 19.88 -42.09
CA THR A 60 -18.95 19.24 -42.73
C THR A 60 -18.79 17.75 -43.08
N GLU A 61 -17.77 17.04 -42.59
CA GLU A 61 -17.73 15.58 -42.70
C GLU A 61 -17.90 14.97 -41.31
N ASP A 62 -18.91 14.11 -41.19
CA ASP A 62 -19.26 13.45 -39.95
C ASP A 62 -18.07 12.66 -39.42
N PHE A 63 -17.72 12.94 -38.17
CA PHE A 63 -16.65 12.23 -37.49
C PHE A 63 -17.17 10.84 -37.16
N GLU A 64 -17.04 9.93 -38.12
CA GLU A 64 -17.29 8.50 -37.92
C GLU A 64 -16.26 8.02 -36.90
N VAL A 65 -16.65 8.12 -35.62
CA VAL A 65 -15.90 7.57 -34.50
C VAL A 65 -15.86 6.07 -34.77
N ILE A 66 -14.74 5.61 -35.32
CA ILE A 66 -14.41 4.19 -35.42
C ILE A 66 -14.41 3.70 -33.97
N LEU A 67 -15.55 3.12 -33.57
CA LEU A 67 -15.74 2.48 -32.28
C LEU A 67 -14.91 1.19 -32.35
N LEU A 68 -13.60 1.35 -32.16
CA LEU A 68 -12.63 0.28 -32.24
C LEU A 68 -13.00 -0.75 -31.17
N GLU A 69 -13.65 -1.83 -31.59
CA GLU A 69 -14.01 -2.89 -30.65
C GLU A 69 -12.74 -3.45 -30.03
N LEU A 70 -12.66 -3.35 -28.69
CA LEU A 70 -11.56 -3.89 -27.91
C LEU A 70 -11.26 -5.34 -28.35
N PRO A 71 -10.00 -5.65 -28.71
CA PRO A 71 -9.55 -7.03 -28.88
C PRO A 71 -9.97 -7.86 -27.67
N GLN A 72 -10.38 -9.12 -27.90
CA GLN A 72 -10.96 -9.96 -26.86
C GLN A 72 -10.06 -10.11 -25.61
N GLU A 73 -8.74 -10.08 -25.81
CA GLU A 73 -7.73 -10.08 -24.73
C GLU A 73 -7.79 -8.82 -23.86
N GLU A 74 -7.80 -7.62 -24.46
CA GLU A 74 -7.90 -6.35 -23.74
C GLU A 74 -9.27 -6.15 -23.07
N ARG A 75 -10.34 -6.71 -23.67
CA ARG A 75 -11.67 -6.77 -23.03
C ARG A 75 -11.63 -7.66 -21.78
N ALA A 76 -11.02 -8.84 -21.85
CA ALA A 76 -10.87 -9.73 -20.70
C ALA A 76 -10.00 -9.11 -19.60
N GLU A 77 -8.91 -8.43 -19.99
CA GLU A 77 -7.99 -7.72 -19.09
C GLU A 77 -8.72 -6.63 -18.30
N SER A 78 -9.52 -5.79 -18.96
CA SER A 78 -10.26 -4.71 -18.30
C SER A 78 -11.28 -5.24 -17.28
N ILE A 79 -12.04 -6.30 -17.61
CA ILE A 79 -12.99 -6.94 -16.68
C ILE A 79 -12.27 -7.55 -15.46
N MET A 80 -11.14 -8.23 -15.68
CA MET A 80 -10.35 -8.84 -14.59
C MET A 80 -9.64 -7.80 -13.71
N ARG A 81 -9.29 -6.63 -14.26
CA ARG A 81 -8.79 -5.48 -13.49
C ARG A 81 -9.91 -4.86 -12.68
N GLU A 82 -11.08 -4.59 -13.28
CA GLU A 82 -12.20 -3.98 -12.57
C GLU A 82 -12.70 -4.83 -11.39
N ALA A 83 -12.85 -6.15 -11.58
CA ALA A 83 -13.25 -7.05 -10.50
C ALA A 83 -12.26 -7.05 -9.31
N PHE A 84 -10.96 -6.97 -9.59
CA PHE A 84 -9.93 -6.82 -8.55
C PHE A 84 -10.06 -5.48 -7.82
N LEU A 85 -10.29 -4.38 -8.54
CA LEU A 85 -10.47 -3.04 -7.97
C LEU A 85 -11.71 -2.95 -7.08
N TRP A 86 -12.84 -3.56 -7.46
CA TRP A 86 -14.02 -3.70 -6.59
C TRP A 86 -13.70 -4.44 -5.29
N GLY A 87 -12.85 -5.47 -5.35
CA GLY A 87 -12.33 -6.15 -4.16
C GLY A 87 -11.52 -5.21 -3.26
N GLN A 88 -10.62 -4.42 -3.85
CA GLN A 88 -9.82 -3.43 -3.12
C GLN A 88 -10.65 -2.34 -2.43
N VAL A 89 -11.86 -2.02 -2.90
CA VAL A 89 -12.77 -1.07 -2.21
C VAL A 89 -13.30 -1.66 -0.90
N ALA A 90 -13.69 -2.94 -0.91
CA ALA A 90 -14.24 -3.62 0.26
C ALA A 90 -13.18 -4.13 1.25
N GLY A 91 -11.99 -4.48 0.76
CA GLY A 91 -10.90 -5.07 1.54
C GLY A 91 -10.48 -4.29 2.79
N PRO A 92 -10.29 -2.95 2.74
CA PRO A 92 -9.84 -2.17 3.90
C PRO A 92 -10.80 -2.21 5.09
N ILE A 93 -12.12 -2.21 4.85
CA ILE A 93 -13.12 -2.36 5.93
C ILE A 93 -12.94 -3.72 6.61
N LEU A 94 -12.79 -4.78 5.81
CA LEU A 94 -12.61 -6.14 6.28
C LEU A 94 -11.29 -6.29 7.08
N GLY A 95 -10.20 -5.73 6.58
CA GLY A 95 -8.90 -5.66 7.27
C GLY A 95 -8.97 -4.92 8.60
N GLY A 96 -9.60 -3.74 8.64
CA GLY A 96 -9.80 -2.97 9.88
C GLY A 96 -10.59 -3.75 10.95
N CYS A 97 -11.65 -4.45 10.55
CA CYS A 97 -12.44 -5.30 11.46
C CYS A 97 -11.68 -6.54 11.95
N LEU A 98 -10.88 -7.19 11.08
CA LEU A 98 -10.11 -8.39 11.47
C LEU A 98 -8.98 -8.07 12.45
N VAL A 99 -8.30 -6.95 12.25
CA VAL A 99 -7.22 -6.44 13.13
C VAL A 99 -7.75 -6.06 14.51
N TRP A 100 -9.00 -5.61 14.59
CA TRP A 100 -9.64 -5.32 15.87
C TRP A 100 -9.86 -6.58 16.72
N GLY A 101 -10.13 -7.72 16.08
CA GLY A 101 -10.44 -8.99 16.74
C GLY A 101 -9.25 -9.69 17.40
N ARG A 102 -9.38 -11.00 17.63
CA ARG A 102 -8.32 -11.83 18.25
C ARG A 102 -7.07 -12.04 17.38
N SER A 103 -7.07 -11.57 16.13
CA SER A 103 -5.96 -11.72 15.19
C SER A 103 -5.10 -10.47 15.21
N GLY A 104 -3.88 -10.56 15.78
CA GLY A 104 -2.94 -9.45 15.84
C GLY A 104 -2.58 -8.86 14.45
N PRO A 105 -2.05 -7.63 14.42
CA PRO A 105 -1.85 -6.89 13.17
C PRO A 105 -0.85 -7.58 12.24
N SER A 106 0.20 -8.24 12.77
CA SER A 106 1.14 -9.01 11.94
C SER A 106 0.46 -10.23 11.28
N MET A 107 -0.45 -10.88 12.01
CA MET A 107 -1.18 -12.06 11.55
C MET A 107 -2.21 -11.70 10.47
N VAL A 108 -2.92 -10.58 10.58
CA VAL A 108 -3.86 -10.15 9.53
C VAL A 108 -3.09 -9.71 8.28
N PHE A 109 -2.04 -8.91 8.42
CA PHE A 109 -1.22 -8.46 7.28
C PHE A 109 -0.63 -9.64 6.50
N SER A 110 0.08 -10.55 7.19
CA SER A 110 0.74 -11.70 6.56
C SER A 110 -0.24 -12.68 5.90
N ARG A 111 -1.36 -12.98 6.56
CA ARG A 111 -2.39 -13.85 5.99
C ARG A 111 -3.12 -13.23 4.81
N ALA A 112 -3.36 -11.91 4.81
CA ALA A 112 -3.99 -11.19 3.72
C ALA A 112 -3.13 -11.23 2.43
N VAL A 113 -1.82 -10.94 2.55
CA VAL A 113 -0.88 -11.10 1.43
C VAL A 113 -0.83 -12.55 0.96
N LEU A 114 -0.69 -13.51 1.89
CA LEU A 114 -0.59 -14.93 1.58
C LEU A 114 -1.85 -15.45 0.85
N SER A 115 -3.05 -15.08 1.29
CA SER A 115 -4.30 -15.55 0.68
C SER A 115 -4.55 -14.95 -0.69
N ALA A 116 -4.17 -13.68 -0.93
CA ALA A 116 -4.18 -13.09 -2.27
C ALA A 116 -3.26 -13.87 -3.23
N CYS A 117 -2.06 -14.21 -2.79
CA CYS A 117 -1.12 -14.99 -3.59
C CYS A 117 -1.60 -16.43 -3.80
N LEU A 118 -2.08 -17.14 -2.76
CA LEU A 118 -2.57 -18.53 -2.89
C LEU A 118 -3.76 -18.67 -3.83
N ALA A 119 -4.64 -17.67 -3.92
CA ALA A 119 -5.75 -17.67 -4.88
C ALA A 119 -5.27 -17.75 -6.34
N SER A 120 -4.03 -17.32 -6.63
CA SER A 120 -3.40 -17.46 -7.95
C SER A 120 -3.22 -18.92 -8.37
N LEU A 121 -3.12 -19.87 -7.42
CA LEU A 121 -3.00 -21.30 -7.70
C LEU A 121 -4.23 -21.85 -8.45
N LEU A 122 -5.40 -21.22 -8.27
CA LEU A 122 -6.66 -21.60 -8.90
C LEU A 122 -6.90 -20.90 -10.26
N VAL A 123 -6.11 -19.88 -10.59
CA VAL A 123 -6.27 -19.09 -11.83
C VAL A 123 -6.07 -19.93 -13.10
N PRO A 124 -5.07 -20.85 -13.20
CA PRO A 124 -4.94 -21.74 -14.36
C PRO A 124 -6.20 -22.57 -14.65
N ALA A 125 -6.84 -23.12 -13.61
CA ALA A 125 -8.04 -23.94 -13.74
C ALA A 125 -9.31 -23.11 -14.03
N ALA A 126 -9.32 -21.83 -13.63
CA ALA A 126 -10.44 -20.92 -13.80
C ALA A 126 -10.37 -20.06 -15.07
N TRP A 127 -9.29 -20.17 -15.85
CA TRP A 127 -8.85 -19.19 -16.86
C TRP A 127 -9.96 -18.65 -17.77
N ARG A 128 -10.08 -17.32 -17.84
CA ARG A 128 -11.11 -16.56 -18.60
C ARG A 128 -12.58 -16.86 -18.26
N GLY A 129 -12.87 -17.78 -17.35
CA GLY A 129 -14.22 -18.07 -16.89
C GLY A 129 -14.72 -17.09 -15.81
N PRO A 130 -16.03 -17.12 -15.47
CA PRO A 130 -16.58 -16.34 -14.35
C PRO A 130 -15.86 -16.61 -13.01
N SER A 131 -15.35 -17.83 -12.83
CA SER A 131 -14.55 -18.22 -11.67
C SER A 131 -13.24 -17.42 -11.56
N HIS A 132 -12.61 -17.01 -12.68
CA HIS A 132 -11.43 -16.14 -12.64
C HIS A 132 -11.82 -14.74 -12.18
N VAL A 133 -12.96 -14.21 -12.63
CA VAL A 133 -13.49 -12.92 -12.15
C VAL A 133 -13.75 -12.96 -10.63
N ALA A 134 -14.31 -14.06 -10.11
CA ALA A 134 -14.49 -14.26 -8.67
C ALA A 134 -13.16 -14.36 -7.91
N LEU A 135 -12.14 -15.05 -8.46
CA LEU A 135 -10.79 -15.07 -7.89
C LEU A 135 -10.16 -13.68 -7.86
N ARG A 136 -10.33 -12.88 -8.91
CA ARG A 136 -9.83 -11.48 -8.96
C ARG A 136 -10.47 -10.63 -7.88
N LEU A 137 -11.79 -10.74 -7.69
CA LEU A 137 -12.51 -10.06 -6.62
C LEU A 137 -11.99 -10.45 -5.23
N PHE A 138 -11.74 -11.75 -5.00
CA PHE A 138 -11.16 -12.25 -3.75
C PHE A 138 -9.71 -11.77 -3.54
N GLN A 139 -8.87 -11.79 -4.58
CA GLN A 139 -7.50 -11.27 -4.52
C GLN A 139 -7.49 -9.79 -4.14
N GLY A 140 -8.36 -8.97 -4.74
CA GLY A 140 -8.52 -7.55 -4.40
C GLY A 140 -9.01 -7.32 -2.97
N LEU A 141 -9.94 -8.15 -2.49
CA LEU A 141 -10.42 -8.11 -1.11
C LEU A 141 -9.28 -8.37 -0.11
N CYS A 142 -8.44 -9.36 -0.40
CA CYS A 142 -7.28 -9.69 0.42
C CYS A 142 -6.19 -8.61 0.35
N THR A 143 -5.82 -8.09 -0.82
CA THR A 143 -4.81 -7.02 -0.90
C THR A 143 -5.28 -5.74 -0.23
N GLY A 144 -6.55 -5.35 -0.40
CA GLY A 144 -7.14 -4.18 0.27
C GLY A 144 -7.12 -4.27 1.81
N ALA A 145 -7.21 -5.49 2.38
CA ALA A 145 -7.15 -5.70 3.82
C ALA A 145 -5.76 -5.46 4.46
N THR A 146 -4.71 -5.28 3.66
CA THR A 146 -3.32 -5.13 4.16
C THR A 146 -3.03 -3.76 4.78
N MET A 147 -3.49 -2.65 4.18
CA MET A 147 -3.16 -1.30 4.63
C MET A 147 -3.60 -0.99 6.08
N PRO A 148 -4.83 -1.35 6.53
CA PRO A 148 -5.25 -1.14 7.93
C PRO A 148 -4.40 -1.91 8.94
N ALA A 149 -4.07 -3.17 8.62
CA ALA A 149 -3.22 -4.02 9.45
C ALA A 149 -1.81 -3.43 9.58
N ALA A 150 -1.22 -3.03 8.46
CA ALA A 150 0.07 -2.36 8.44
C ALA A 150 0.04 -0.98 9.14
N HIS A 151 -1.09 -0.25 9.16
CA HIS A 151 -1.20 1.02 9.89
C HIS A 151 -1.19 0.81 11.40
N MET A 152 -1.97 -0.13 11.94
CA MET A 152 -1.89 -0.44 13.38
C MET A 152 -0.53 -1.02 13.76
N PHE A 153 0.06 -1.84 12.90
CA PHE A 153 1.42 -2.36 13.07
C PHE A 153 2.48 -1.23 13.10
N ALA A 154 2.32 -0.17 12.30
CA ALA A 154 3.16 1.03 12.36
C ALA A 154 3.14 1.68 13.76
N MET A 155 1.94 1.76 14.35
CA MET A 155 1.70 2.46 15.61
C MET A 155 2.34 1.75 16.81
N THR A 156 2.39 0.43 16.80
CA THR A 156 3.00 -0.38 17.87
C THR A 156 4.52 -0.53 17.73
N TRP A 157 5.06 -0.63 16.51
CA TRP A 157 6.49 -0.88 16.30
C TRP A 157 7.37 0.38 16.18
N PHE A 158 6.83 1.48 15.63
CA PHE A 158 7.63 2.65 15.23
C PHE A 158 7.28 3.89 16.08
N LYS A 159 8.32 4.56 16.60
CA LYS A 159 8.21 5.86 17.27
C LYS A 159 7.65 6.90 16.29
N SER A 160 6.77 7.80 16.75
CA SER A 160 6.04 8.78 15.91
C SER A 160 6.92 9.59 14.94
N ASN A 161 8.16 9.90 15.34
CA ASN A 161 9.09 10.69 14.54
C ASN A 161 9.66 9.93 13.34
N HIS A 162 9.72 8.58 13.35
CA HIS A 162 10.29 7.75 12.27
C HIS A 162 9.22 6.98 11.47
N ARG A 163 7.97 7.47 11.47
CA ARG A 163 6.84 6.78 10.82
C ARG A 163 6.71 7.10 9.33
N SER A 164 7.23 8.23 8.85
CA SER A 164 7.01 8.67 7.45
C SER A 164 7.77 7.77 6.48
N TRP A 165 8.99 7.36 6.84
CA TRP A 165 9.74 6.33 6.11
C TRP A 165 9.00 4.99 6.08
N TYR A 166 8.44 4.53 7.20
CA TYR A 166 7.67 3.28 7.23
C TYR A 166 6.43 3.33 6.31
N PHE A 167 5.65 4.41 6.34
CA PHE A 167 4.51 4.55 5.41
C PHE A 167 4.95 4.66 3.95
N SER A 168 6.16 5.16 3.69
CA SER A 168 6.73 5.17 2.34
C SER A 168 7.05 3.77 1.80
N CYS A 169 7.19 2.75 2.66
CA CYS A 169 7.30 1.36 2.23
C CYS A 169 6.04 0.84 1.50
N TYR A 170 4.89 1.52 1.60
CA TYR A 170 3.64 1.09 0.95
C TYR A 170 3.70 1.25 -0.56
N ALA A 171 4.50 2.22 -1.04
CA ALA A 171 4.78 2.43 -2.46
C ALA A 171 5.57 1.27 -3.11
N ALA A 172 6.01 0.27 -2.33
CA ALA A 172 6.63 -0.94 -2.86
C ALA A 172 5.68 -1.76 -3.76
N VAL A 173 4.37 -1.51 -3.70
CA VAL A 173 3.39 -2.02 -4.69
C VAL A 173 3.84 -1.75 -6.14
N SER A 174 4.45 -0.58 -6.38
CA SER A 174 5.01 -0.17 -7.68
C SER A 174 6.19 -1.06 -8.11
N VAL A 175 7.02 -1.52 -7.17
CA VAL A 175 8.07 -2.52 -7.47
C VAL A 175 7.45 -3.85 -7.91
N GLY A 176 6.32 -4.23 -7.29
CA GLY A 176 5.51 -5.38 -7.71
C GLY A 176 5.03 -5.30 -9.16
N TYR A 177 4.51 -4.13 -9.57
CA TYR A 177 4.12 -3.87 -10.95
C TYR A 177 5.30 -4.01 -11.91
N CYS A 178 6.45 -3.39 -11.58
CA CYS A 178 7.65 -3.44 -12.42
C CYS A 178 8.20 -4.87 -12.58
N LEU A 179 8.43 -5.58 -11.48
CA LEU A 179 9.00 -6.94 -11.51
C LEU A 179 8.09 -7.92 -12.25
N THR A 180 6.77 -7.79 -12.10
CA THR A 180 5.81 -8.67 -12.79
C THR A 180 5.66 -8.29 -14.26
N GLY A 181 5.67 -7.00 -14.59
CA GLY A 181 5.67 -6.53 -15.97
C GLY A 181 6.93 -6.93 -16.75
N TRP A 182 8.10 -6.92 -16.11
CA TRP A 182 9.37 -7.27 -16.76
C TRP A 182 9.70 -8.77 -16.65
N LEU A 183 9.96 -9.27 -15.44
CA LEU A 183 10.35 -10.67 -15.23
C LEU A 183 9.15 -11.62 -15.45
N GLY A 184 7.95 -11.23 -15.04
CA GLY A 184 6.75 -12.04 -15.25
C GLY A 184 6.43 -12.24 -16.74
N THR A 185 6.56 -11.21 -17.57
CA THR A 185 6.42 -11.33 -19.04
C THR A 185 7.46 -12.29 -19.62
N ALA A 186 8.73 -12.20 -19.19
CA ALA A 186 9.78 -13.10 -19.65
C ALA A 186 9.51 -14.57 -19.23
N VAL A 187 9.02 -14.78 -18.01
CA VAL A 187 8.62 -16.10 -17.49
C VAL A 187 7.42 -16.67 -18.26
N VAL A 188 6.39 -15.87 -18.54
CA VAL A 188 5.22 -16.30 -19.34
C VAL A 188 5.62 -16.68 -20.77
N ARG A 189 6.53 -15.93 -21.40
CA ARG A 189 7.02 -16.22 -22.77
C ARG A 189 7.86 -17.50 -22.85
N THR A 190 8.55 -17.89 -21.78
CA THR A 190 9.48 -19.03 -21.76
C THR A 190 8.89 -20.32 -21.18
N PHE A 191 8.14 -20.22 -20.08
CA PHE A 191 7.56 -21.37 -19.37
C PHE A 191 6.03 -21.45 -19.50
N GLY A 192 5.43 -20.58 -20.32
CA GLY A 192 3.99 -20.50 -20.51
C GLY A 192 3.27 -19.74 -19.38
N ARG A 193 2.03 -19.35 -19.68
CA ARG A 193 1.15 -18.53 -18.82
C ARG A 193 1.11 -18.92 -17.34
N ASP A 194 0.91 -20.20 -17.05
CA ASP A 194 0.60 -20.68 -15.70
C ASP A 194 1.80 -20.64 -14.76
N SER A 195 3.02 -20.61 -15.31
CA SER A 195 4.28 -20.48 -14.55
C SER A 195 4.32 -19.24 -13.66
N LEU A 196 3.73 -18.12 -14.11
CA LEU A 196 3.64 -16.88 -13.33
C LEU A 196 2.80 -17.06 -12.06
N CYS A 197 1.70 -17.80 -12.15
CA CYS A 197 0.83 -18.08 -11.01
C CYS A 197 1.55 -18.94 -9.96
N TYR A 198 2.24 -20.00 -10.40
CA TYR A 198 3.01 -20.86 -9.49
C TYR A 198 4.21 -20.14 -8.85
N GLY A 199 4.93 -19.29 -9.62
CA GLY A 199 6.04 -18.50 -9.11
C GLY A 199 5.64 -17.51 -8.02
N LEU A 200 4.50 -16.82 -8.18
CA LEU A 200 3.96 -15.90 -7.17
C LEU A 200 3.55 -16.63 -5.88
N VAL A 201 2.96 -17.82 -5.98
CA VAL A 201 2.61 -18.65 -4.81
C VAL A 201 3.86 -19.08 -4.05
N LEU A 202 4.90 -19.55 -4.76
CA LEU A 202 6.16 -19.96 -4.14
C LEU A 202 6.85 -18.79 -3.43
N LEU A 203 6.96 -17.64 -4.09
CA LEU A 203 7.58 -16.44 -3.50
C LEU A 203 6.80 -15.96 -2.26
N ALA A 204 5.46 -16.01 -2.30
CA ALA A 204 4.62 -15.63 -1.18
C ALA A 204 4.71 -16.60 0.01
N LEU A 205 4.87 -17.90 -0.24
CA LEU A 205 5.14 -18.89 0.81
C LEU A 205 6.49 -18.63 1.49
N CYS A 206 7.55 -18.47 0.69
CA CYS A 206 8.89 -18.12 1.21
C CYS A 206 8.86 -16.83 2.04
N TRP A 207 8.18 -15.79 1.53
CA TRP A 207 7.99 -14.53 2.25
C TRP A 207 7.18 -14.71 3.54
N TYR A 208 6.09 -15.48 3.54
CA TYR A 208 5.25 -15.69 4.73
C TYR A 208 6.01 -16.40 5.86
N PHE A 209 6.80 -17.42 5.53
CA PHE A 209 7.66 -18.09 6.52
C PHE A 209 8.76 -17.16 7.04
N ALA A 210 9.40 -16.36 6.17
CA ALA A 210 10.37 -15.35 6.61
C ALA A 210 9.70 -14.29 7.51
N PHE A 211 8.52 -13.80 7.14
CA PHE A 211 7.75 -12.84 7.92
C PHE A 211 7.44 -13.40 9.31
N GLY A 212 6.88 -14.61 9.42
CA GLY A 212 6.60 -15.23 10.73
C GLY A 212 7.86 -15.55 11.56
N ARG A 213 9.03 -15.70 10.94
CA ARG A 213 10.31 -15.95 11.64
C ARG A 213 10.95 -14.68 12.22
N PHE A 214 10.74 -13.52 11.58
CA PHE A 214 11.32 -12.23 11.97
C PHE A 214 10.32 -11.27 12.62
N VAL A 215 9.02 -11.46 12.40
CA VAL A 215 7.94 -10.61 12.92
C VAL A 215 7.06 -11.45 13.85
N LYS A 216 7.09 -11.11 15.15
CA LYS A 216 6.19 -11.68 16.17
C LYS A 216 5.41 -10.54 16.80
N ASP A 217 4.08 -10.60 16.83
CA ASP A 217 3.26 -9.60 17.54
C ASP A 217 3.71 -9.48 19.02
N THR A 218 3.96 -8.26 19.49
CA THR A 218 4.28 -7.97 20.90
C THR A 218 3.04 -8.21 21.76
N PRO A 219 3.02 -9.21 22.65
CA PRO A 219 1.75 -9.78 23.12
C PRO A 219 0.99 -8.95 24.17
N LYS A 220 1.57 -7.90 24.75
CA LYS A 220 1.03 -7.26 25.98
C LYS A 220 0.39 -5.88 25.85
N SER A 221 0.56 -5.14 24.74
CA SER A 221 -0.03 -3.78 24.62
C SER A 221 -1.42 -3.72 23.99
N TYR A 222 -1.96 -4.85 23.53
CA TYR A 222 -3.23 -4.90 22.78
C TYR A 222 -4.39 -5.55 23.54
N GLN A 223 -4.11 -6.32 24.59
CA GLN A 223 -5.11 -7.14 25.26
C GLN A 223 -5.44 -6.58 26.66
N HIS A 224 -6.73 -6.32 26.86
CA HIS A 224 -7.38 -6.11 28.16
C HIS A 224 -7.02 -4.84 28.95
N ASP A 225 -7.30 -3.68 28.36
CA ASP A 225 -8.16 -2.72 29.05
C ASP A 225 -9.41 -2.45 28.21
N THR A 226 -10.56 -2.92 28.69
CA THR A 226 -11.79 -3.08 27.88
C THR A 226 -12.40 -1.78 27.39
N ASN A 227 -11.98 -0.64 27.94
CA ASN A 227 -12.41 0.70 27.53
C ASN A 227 -11.49 1.36 26.48
N ALA A 228 -10.23 0.93 26.34
CA ALA A 228 -9.29 1.44 25.35
C ALA A 228 -9.41 0.73 23.97
N ALA A 229 -10.00 -0.47 23.98
CA ALA A 229 -10.21 -1.30 22.80
C ALA A 229 -11.47 -0.95 21.98
N VAL A 230 -12.42 -0.15 22.50
CA VAL A 230 -13.66 0.18 21.78
C VAL A 230 -13.41 1.34 20.82
N ILE A 231 -13.43 1.05 19.52
CA ILE A 231 -13.27 2.06 18.46
C ILE A 231 -14.49 3.01 18.48
N PRO A 232 -14.31 4.32 18.71
CA PRO A 232 -15.42 5.26 18.84
C PRO A 232 -15.91 5.72 17.46
N TRP A 233 -16.49 4.79 16.69
CA TRP A 233 -16.95 4.99 15.31
C TRP A 233 -17.74 6.29 15.11
N GLY A 234 -18.66 6.63 16.02
CA GLY A 234 -19.44 7.86 15.94
C GLY A 234 -18.62 9.16 16.05
N LYS A 235 -17.49 9.17 16.77
CA LYS A 235 -16.56 10.31 16.79
C LYS A 235 -15.62 10.30 15.59
N LEU A 236 -15.14 9.12 15.20
CA LEU A 236 -14.21 8.93 14.09
C LEU A 236 -14.86 9.32 12.76
N LEU A 237 -16.09 8.87 12.49
CA LEU A 237 -16.89 9.23 11.31
C LEU A 237 -17.34 10.71 11.28
N ARG A 238 -17.33 11.41 12.42
CA ARG A 238 -17.60 12.86 12.50
C ARG A 238 -16.33 13.71 12.48
N SER A 239 -15.15 13.09 12.38
CA SER A 239 -13.87 13.79 12.47
C SER A 239 -13.50 14.42 11.12
N VAL A 240 -13.62 15.74 11.03
CA VAL A 240 -13.27 16.51 9.81
C VAL A 240 -11.85 16.21 9.29
N PRO A 241 -10.79 16.09 10.13
CA PRO A 241 -9.46 15.72 9.64
C PRO A 241 -9.34 14.31 9.05
N VAL A 242 -10.19 13.35 9.48
CA VAL A 242 -10.24 12.00 8.88
C VAL A 242 -10.79 12.08 7.46
N TRP A 243 -11.90 12.80 7.26
CA TRP A 243 -12.43 13.03 5.91
C TRP A 243 -11.48 13.82 5.01
N ALA A 244 -10.77 14.81 5.55
CA ALA A 244 -9.74 15.52 4.81
C ALA A 244 -8.62 14.57 4.33
N SER A 245 -8.17 13.65 5.19
CA SER A 245 -7.17 12.63 4.84
C SER A 245 -7.71 11.63 3.83
N ALA A 246 -8.95 11.16 3.99
CA ALA A 246 -9.61 10.24 3.06
C ALA A 246 -9.75 10.82 1.65
N VAL A 247 -10.11 12.11 1.55
CA VAL A 247 -10.19 12.86 0.28
C VAL A 247 -8.80 13.01 -0.34
N ALA A 248 -7.76 13.28 0.45
CA ALA A 248 -6.37 13.34 -0.05
C ALA A 248 -5.89 12.00 -0.61
N THR A 249 -6.18 10.89 0.09
CA THR A 249 -5.87 9.52 -0.36
C THR A 249 -6.65 9.16 -1.63
N MET A 250 -7.94 9.49 -1.72
CA MET A 250 -8.74 9.34 -2.96
C MET A 250 -8.10 10.07 -4.14
N GLY A 251 -7.69 11.32 -3.95
CA GLY A 251 -7.00 12.11 -4.97
C GLY A 251 -5.67 11.50 -5.40
N ASN A 252 -4.89 10.99 -4.44
CA ASN A 252 -3.63 10.32 -4.73
C ASN A 252 -3.84 9.09 -5.63
N GLN A 253 -4.73 8.18 -5.21
CA GLN A 253 -4.99 6.96 -5.96
C GLN A 253 -5.58 7.24 -7.35
N TRP A 254 -6.37 8.31 -7.51
CA TRP A 254 -6.83 8.75 -8.83
C TRP A 254 -5.67 9.20 -9.72
N GLY A 255 -4.76 10.01 -9.18
CA GLY A 255 -3.56 10.47 -9.87
C GLY A 255 -2.67 9.31 -10.30
N ASP A 256 -2.34 8.42 -9.36
CA ASP A 256 -1.50 7.24 -9.61
C ASP A 256 -2.13 6.29 -10.64
N ALA A 257 -3.45 6.04 -10.61
CA ALA A 257 -4.13 5.26 -11.65
C ALA A 257 -4.05 5.95 -13.03
N THR A 258 -4.24 7.27 -13.09
CA THR A 258 -4.17 8.00 -14.36
C THR A 258 -2.74 8.02 -14.92
N LEU A 259 -1.74 8.10 -14.05
CA LEU A 259 -0.32 8.06 -14.43
C LEU A 259 0.15 6.65 -14.81
N ALA A 260 -0.32 5.60 -14.13
CA ALA A 260 0.04 4.22 -14.45
C ALA A 260 -0.68 3.69 -15.71
N LEU A 261 -2.02 3.78 -15.75
CA LEU A 261 -2.81 3.24 -16.87
C LEU A 261 -2.97 4.27 -17.99
N GLY A 262 -3.38 5.49 -17.64
CA GLY A 262 -3.73 6.54 -18.61
C GLY A 262 -2.54 7.00 -19.44
N MET A 263 -1.40 7.33 -18.80
CA MET A 263 -0.19 7.72 -19.52
C MET A 263 0.34 6.58 -20.41
N THR A 264 0.40 5.35 -19.91
CA THR A 264 0.86 4.19 -20.68
C THR A 264 0.00 3.95 -21.92
N LYS A 265 -1.33 4.00 -21.78
CA LYS A 265 -2.25 3.86 -22.93
C LYS A 265 -2.21 5.07 -23.87
N TYR A 266 -2.03 6.29 -23.36
CA TYR A 266 -1.83 7.50 -24.19
C TYR A 266 -0.57 7.36 -25.07
N LEU A 267 0.57 7.00 -24.46
CA LEU A 267 1.83 6.82 -25.19
C LEU A 267 1.73 5.70 -26.24
N LYS A 268 1.06 4.58 -25.93
CA LYS A 268 0.84 3.48 -26.87
C LYS A 268 -0.08 3.87 -28.03
N LEU A 269 -1.22 4.52 -27.74
CA LEU A 269 -2.27 4.76 -28.75
C LEU A 269 -2.05 6.03 -29.60
N ILE A 270 -1.41 7.06 -29.05
CA ILE A 270 -1.20 8.33 -29.77
C ILE A 270 0.17 8.39 -30.46
N TYR A 271 1.20 7.79 -29.87
CA TYR A 271 2.57 7.86 -30.39
C TYR A 271 3.14 6.52 -30.84
N GLY A 272 2.36 5.43 -30.78
CA GLY A 272 2.80 4.12 -31.27
C GLY A 272 4.00 3.53 -30.51
N PHE A 273 4.24 3.96 -29.26
CA PHE A 273 5.34 3.42 -28.45
C PHE A 273 5.15 1.90 -28.26
N SER A 274 6.04 1.11 -28.87
CA SER A 274 6.02 -0.34 -28.76
C SER A 274 6.32 -0.78 -27.32
N THR A 275 5.35 -1.42 -26.70
CA THR A 275 5.47 -1.96 -25.33
C THR A 275 6.24 -3.28 -25.26
N ALA A 276 6.34 -4.01 -26.36
CA ALA A 276 6.87 -5.37 -26.39
C ALA A 276 8.39 -5.48 -26.17
N ASN A 277 9.16 -4.50 -26.66
CA ASN A 277 10.63 -4.48 -26.56
C ASN A 277 11.13 -3.57 -25.42
N ASP A 278 10.50 -2.42 -25.20
CA ASP A 278 10.89 -1.44 -24.17
C ASP A 278 10.14 -1.63 -22.83
N SER A 279 10.01 -2.90 -22.42
CA SER A 279 9.49 -3.28 -21.08
C SER A 279 10.27 -2.61 -19.93
N VAL A 280 11.54 -2.27 -20.13
CA VAL A 280 12.35 -1.53 -19.15
C VAL A 280 11.93 -0.07 -19.03
N LEU A 281 11.79 0.68 -20.14
CA LEU A 281 11.38 2.09 -20.10
C LEU A 281 9.96 2.30 -19.57
N THR A 282 9.07 1.34 -19.81
CA THR A 282 7.69 1.37 -19.30
C THR A 282 7.56 0.97 -17.83
N THR A 283 8.47 0.15 -17.29
CA THR A 283 8.41 -0.30 -15.89
C THR A 283 9.34 0.42 -14.92
N LEU A 284 10.47 0.95 -15.39
CA LEU A 284 11.44 1.74 -14.59
C LEU A 284 10.80 2.93 -13.82
N PRO A 285 9.80 3.66 -14.35
CA PRO A 285 9.15 4.75 -13.62
C PRO A 285 8.51 4.32 -12.29
N HIS A 286 8.06 3.06 -12.19
CA HIS A 286 7.52 2.49 -10.95
C HIS A 286 8.59 2.23 -9.88
N ILE A 287 9.82 1.87 -10.28
CA ILE A 287 10.97 1.83 -9.34
C ILE A 287 11.30 3.25 -8.87
N GLY A 288 11.32 4.21 -9.79
CA GLY A 288 11.51 5.62 -9.48
C GLY A 288 10.52 6.12 -8.42
N HIS A 289 9.23 5.90 -8.64
CA HIS A 289 8.15 6.22 -7.70
C HIS A 289 8.41 5.66 -6.28
N PHE A 290 8.82 4.39 -6.17
CA PHE A 290 9.14 3.79 -4.87
C PHE A 290 10.37 4.43 -4.21
N MET A 291 11.42 4.72 -4.97
CA MET A 291 12.62 5.39 -4.45
C MET A 291 12.30 6.82 -3.98
N ALA A 292 11.50 7.58 -4.73
CA ALA A 292 11.03 8.90 -4.33
C ALA A 292 10.19 8.86 -3.04
N ALA A 293 9.35 7.83 -2.87
CA ALA A 293 8.64 7.60 -1.61
C ALA A 293 9.62 7.45 -0.45
N LEU A 294 10.57 6.51 -0.53
CA LEU A 294 11.53 6.25 0.54
C LEU A 294 12.38 7.49 0.89
N THR A 295 12.89 8.19 -0.14
CA THR A 295 13.67 9.42 0.06
C THR A 295 12.85 10.53 0.71
N CYS A 296 11.59 10.73 0.29
CA CYS A 296 10.70 11.68 0.92
C CYS A 296 10.39 11.31 2.37
N GLY A 297 10.10 10.04 2.65
CA GLY A 297 9.86 9.54 4.00
C GLY A 297 11.02 9.81 4.97
N LEU A 298 12.26 9.53 4.54
CA LEU A 298 13.48 9.83 5.32
C LEU A 298 13.66 11.33 5.54
N LEU A 299 13.46 12.15 4.49
CA LEU A 299 13.59 13.60 4.58
C LEU A 299 12.55 14.21 5.55
N VAL A 300 11.30 13.74 5.49
CA VAL A 300 10.21 14.21 6.36
C VAL A 300 10.44 13.81 7.81
N ASP A 301 10.93 12.60 8.08
CA ASP A 301 11.27 12.19 9.44
C ASP A 301 12.45 13.05 9.98
N HIS A 302 13.50 13.29 9.19
CA HIS A 302 14.62 14.17 9.59
C HIS A 302 14.20 15.62 9.86
N VAL A 303 13.32 16.20 9.03
CA VAL A 303 12.78 17.57 9.21
C VAL A 303 11.86 17.67 10.44
N ARG A 304 11.16 16.58 10.80
CA ARG A 304 10.34 16.51 12.01
C ARG A 304 11.19 16.30 13.27
N GLU A 305 12.23 15.48 13.20
CA GLU A 305 13.16 15.23 14.30
C GLU A 305 13.97 16.48 14.69
N SER A 306 14.37 17.28 13.71
CA SER A 306 15.07 18.56 13.92
C SER A 306 14.15 19.69 14.43
N GLY A 307 12.83 19.45 14.55
CA GLY A 307 11.89 20.41 15.12
C GLY A 307 11.62 21.66 14.27
N ILE A 308 12.15 21.73 13.04
CA ILE A 308 12.06 22.91 12.15
C ILE A 308 10.60 23.19 11.75
N VAL A 309 9.79 22.13 11.58
CA VAL A 309 8.43 22.21 11.02
C VAL A 309 7.47 21.35 11.84
N SER A 310 6.28 21.89 12.16
CA SER A 310 5.24 21.11 12.85
C SER A 310 4.78 19.90 12.01
N THR A 311 4.39 18.79 12.65
CA THR A 311 3.88 17.60 11.93
C THR A 311 2.75 17.97 10.96
N THR A 312 1.79 18.82 11.36
CA THR A 312 0.71 19.27 10.47
C THR A 312 1.23 20.00 9.23
N THR A 313 2.19 20.91 9.42
CA THR A 313 2.79 21.67 8.32
C THR A 313 3.60 20.76 7.39
N ALA A 314 4.34 19.79 7.94
CA ALA A 314 5.10 18.81 7.17
C ALA A 314 4.18 17.93 6.31
N ARG A 315 3.08 17.37 6.86
CA ARG A 315 2.11 16.60 6.08
C ARG A 315 1.47 17.43 4.97
N LYS A 316 1.10 18.69 5.27
CA LYS A 316 0.51 19.62 4.29
C LYS A 316 1.48 19.95 3.15
N LEU A 317 2.76 20.20 3.45
CA LEU A 317 3.78 20.45 2.44
C LEU A 317 3.94 19.25 1.48
N VAL A 318 4.01 18.03 2.03
CA VAL A 318 4.17 16.81 1.22
C VAL A 318 2.95 16.55 0.34
N VAL A 319 1.72 16.71 0.85
CA VAL A 319 0.50 16.57 0.03
C VAL A 319 0.41 17.69 -1.02
N TYR A 320 0.85 18.91 -0.71
CA TYR A 320 0.95 19.97 -1.72
C TYR A 320 1.87 19.55 -2.86
N THR A 321 3.11 19.12 -2.58
CA THR A 321 4.06 18.71 -3.62
C THR A 321 3.59 17.48 -4.39
N ALA A 322 3.04 16.48 -3.69
CA ALA A 322 2.61 15.20 -4.29
C ALA A 322 1.39 15.34 -5.21
N HIS A 323 0.56 16.37 -5.03
CA HIS A 323 -0.66 16.56 -5.83
C HIS A 323 -0.55 17.70 -6.84
N PHE A 324 -0.06 18.89 -6.44
CA PHE A 324 -0.01 20.05 -7.34
C PHE A 324 0.99 19.88 -8.47
N ILE A 325 2.16 19.28 -8.20
CA ILE A 325 3.20 19.10 -9.23
C ILE A 325 2.76 18.06 -10.26
N PRO A 326 2.30 16.84 -9.89
CA PRO A 326 1.76 15.89 -10.86
C PRO A 326 0.53 16.41 -11.61
N ALA A 327 -0.35 17.19 -10.96
CA ALA A 327 -1.48 17.84 -11.66
C ALA A 327 -0.99 18.79 -12.76
N ALA A 328 -0.03 19.66 -12.47
CA ALA A 328 0.52 20.59 -13.47
C ALA A 328 1.21 19.85 -14.63
N LEU A 329 2.04 18.84 -14.31
CA LEU A 329 2.75 18.05 -15.32
C LEU A 329 1.79 17.23 -16.20
N LEU A 330 0.78 16.61 -15.60
CA LEU A 330 -0.22 15.81 -16.30
C LEU A 330 -1.10 16.69 -17.21
N PHE A 331 -1.52 17.87 -16.73
CA PHE A 331 -2.24 18.85 -17.55
C PHE A 331 -1.42 19.24 -18.78
N VAL A 332 -0.14 19.61 -18.61
CA VAL A 332 0.75 20.00 -19.71
C VAL A 332 1.00 18.83 -20.68
N ALA A 333 1.11 17.59 -20.19
CA ALA A 333 1.28 16.41 -21.04
C ALA A 333 0.13 16.23 -22.07
N GLY A 334 -1.10 16.63 -21.74
CA GLY A 334 -2.23 16.64 -22.69
C GLY A 334 -2.10 17.64 -23.84
N TYR A 335 -1.18 18.60 -23.73
CA TYR A 335 -0.89 19.61 -24.76
C TYR A 335 0.47 19.41 -25.44
N ALA A 336 1.17 18.29 -25.20
CA ALA A 336 2.47 17.98 -25.81
C ALA A 336 2.43 17.87 -27.36
N GLY A 337 1.25 17.68 -27.96
CA GLY A 337 1.07 17.67 -29.41
C GLY A 337 1.88 16.56 -30.08
N CYS A 338 2.81 16.91 -30.95
CA CYS A 338 3.70 15.96 -31.63
C CYS A 338 4.88 15.46 -30.77
N GLN A 339 5.13 16.05 -29.60
CA GLN A 339 6.34 15.77 -28.81
C GLN A 339 6.19 14.54 -27.90
N ALA A 340 6.16 13.35 -28.51
CA ALA A 340 6.01 12.05 -27.85
C ALA A 340 6.96 11.87 -26.63
N LEU A 341 8.24 12.18 -26.82
CA LEU A 341 9.26 12.10 -25.77
C LEU A 341 9.02 13.13 -24.64
N GLY A 342 8.48 14.31 -24.98
CA GLY A 342 8.09 15.32 -23.99
C GLY A 342 6.92 14.86 -23.12
N ALA A 343 5.88 14.29 -23.73
CA ALA A 343 4.77 13.66 -23.00
C ALA A 343 5.26 12.54 -22.07
N ALA A 344 6.15 11.67 -22.55
CA ALA A 344 6.72 10.58 -21.77
C ALA A 344 7.50 11.10 -20.55
N TRP A 345 8.42 12.07 -20.72
CA TRP A 345 9.18 12.63 -19.60
C TRP A 345 8.29 13.36 -18.59
N LEU A 346 7.26 14.08 -19.03
CA LEU A 346 6.28 14.72 -18.13
C LEU A 346 5.52 13.68 -17.31
N GLY A 347 5.10 12.56 -17.92
CA GLY A 347 4.45 11.44 -17.23
C GLY A 347 5.36 10.75 -16.21
N ILE A 348 6.62 10.49 -16.57
CA ILE A 348 7.63 9.89 -15.68
C ILE A 348 7.90 10.82 -14.49
N ALA A 349 8.08 12.13 -14.72
CA ALA A 349 8.29 13.11 -13.67
C ALA A 349 7.07 13.24 -12.74
N ALA A 350 5.86 13.21 -13.29
CA ALA A 350 4.63 13.24 -12.50
C ALA A 350 4.47 12.00 -11.61
N LEU A 351 4.73 10.79 -12.14
CA LEU A 351 4.68 9.54 -11.38
C LEU A 351 5.79 9.44 -10.31
N LEU A 352 6.96 10.01 -10.59
CA LEU A 352 8.05 10.10 -9.62
C LEU A 352 7.65 10.98 -8.42
N VAL A 353 7.03 12.14 -8.69
CA VAL A 353 6.64 13.08 -7.63
C VAL A 353 5.38 12.62 -6.87
N SER A 354 4.42 11.95 -7.52
CA SER A 354 3.26 11.38 -6.82
C SER A 354 3.67 10.35 -5.75
N GLY A 355 4.76 9.61 -5.99
CA GLY A 355 5.37 8.69 -5.02
C GLY A 355 5.74 9.32 -3.67
N THR A 356 5.81 10.64 -3.56
CA THR A 356 6.03 11.33 -2.26
C THR A 356 4.80 11.31 -1.34
N ALA A 357 3.60 11.04 -1.87
CA ALA A 357 2.33 11.12 -1.13
C ALA A 357 2.20 10.25 0.14
N PRO A 358 2.75 9.03 0.25
CA PRO A 358 2.62 8.20 1.46
C PRO A 358 3.18 8.87 2.73
N ALA A 359 4.27 9.62 2.60
CA ALA A 359 4.87 10.40 3.69
C ALA A 359 3.99 11.60 4.13
N GLY A 360 3.01 11.99 3.30
CA GLY A 360 2.01 13.02 3.58
C GLY A 360 0.67 12.43 3.99
N ALA A 361 -0.09 11.89 3.03
CA ALA A 361 -1.47 11.48 3.21
C ALA A 361 -1.63 10.28 4.16
N LEU A 362 -0.90 9.17 3.93
CA LEU A 362 -1.02 7.97 4.77
C LEU A 362 -0.47 8.22 6.18
N ALA A 363 0.69 8.85 6.27
CA ALA A 363 1.28 9.21 7.56
C ALA A 363 0.40 10.18 8.38
N ALA A 364 -0.35 11.09 7.74
CA ALA A 364 -1.31 11.95 8.43
C ALA A 364 -2.46 11.16 9.09
N ILE A 365 -2.95 10.07 8.47
CA ILE A 365 -4.00 9.22 9.06
C ILE A 365 -3.52 8.66 10.41
N ALA A 366 -2.27 8.21 10.47
CA ALA A 366 -1.67 7.69 11.70
C ALA A 366 -1.49 8.80 12.76
N ASP A 367 -1.07 10.00 12.36
CA ASP A 367 -0.91 11.14 13.28
C ASP A 367 -2.23 11.64 13.90
N LEU A 368 -3.39 11.25 13.36
CA LEU A 368 -4.72 11.57 13.94
C LEU A 368 -5.10 10.66 15.11
N ALA A 369 -4.56 9.44 15.20
CA ALA A 369 -4.98 8.48 16.20
C ALA A 369 -4.26 8.66 17.55
N PRO A 370 -4.97 8.55 18.69
CA PRO A 370 -4.34 8.51 20.01
C PRO A 370 -3.29 7.40 20.10
N ALA A 371 -2.17 7.69 20.78
CA ALA A 371 -1.10 6.72 20.97
C ALA A 371 -1.56 5.52 21.83
N GLU A 372 -2.55 5.73 22.71
CA GLU A 372 -3.14 4.70 23.56
C GLU A 372 -4.06 3.73 22.79
N SER A 373 -4.42 4.01 21.52
CA SER A 373 -5.31 3.12 20.74
C SER A 373 -4.85 2.96 19.27
N PRO A 374 -3.88 2.07 19.02
CA PRO A 374 -3.47 1.66 17.67
C PRO A 374 -4.64 1.17 16.78
N ALA A 375 -5.69 0.59 17.38
CA ALA A 375 -6.90 0.16 16.67
C ALA A 375 -7.64 1.33 15.99
N CYS A 376 -7.61 2.53 16.59
CA CYS A 376 -8.19 3.71 15.96
C CYS A 376 -7.44 4.13 14.68
N ALA A 377 -6.13 3.86 14.61
CA ALA A 377 -5.35 4.11 13.39
C ALA A 377 -5.73 3.14 12.26
N ALA A 378 -5.95 1.85 12.59
CA ALA A 378 -6.48 0.88 11.63
C ALA A 378 -7.88 1.27 11.12
N ALA A 379 -8.79 1.69 12.00
CA ALA A 379 -10.14 2.11 11.58
C ALA A 379 -10.14 3.40 10.73
N ALA A 380 -9.34 4.41 11.10
CA ALA A 380 -9.18 5.61 10.28
C ALA A 380 -8.56 5.27 8.92
N CYS A 381 -7.55 4.39 8.89
CA CYS A 381 -6.96 3.88 7.66
C CYS A 381 -7.97 3.12 6.81
N ALA A 382 -8.76 2.21 7.37
CA ALA A 382 -9.79 1.46 6.64
C ALA A 382 -10.74 2.40 5.86
N LEU A 383 -11.26 3.45 6.50
CA LEU A 383 -12.11 4.44 5.82
C LEU A 383 -11.37 5.20 4.71
N CYS A 384 -10.16 5.70 5.00
CA CYS A 384 -9.37 6.49 4.05
C CYS A 384 -8.92 5.65 2.84
N SER A 385 -8.52 4.39 3.07
CA SER A 385 -8.11 3.44 2.04
C SER A 385 -9.29 2.93 1.21
N THR A 386 -10.49 2.79 1.78
CA THR A 386 -11.70 2.49 0.97
C THR A 386 -12.06 3.66 0.04
N LEU A 387 -11.97 4.92 0.51
CA LEU A 387 -12.11 6.08 -0.39
C LEU A 387 -10.95 6.16 -1.41
N GLY A 388 -9.73 5.81 -1.00
CA GLY A 388 -8.57 5.62 -1.87
C GLY A 388 -8.86 4.66 -3.02
N ALA A 389 -9.26 3.43 -2.71
CA ALA A 389 -9.58 2.40 -3.67
C ALA A 389 -10.79 2.76 -4.55
N ALA A 390 -11.77 3.50 -4.03
CA ALA A 390 -12.88 4.02 -4.84
C ALA A 390 -12.38 5.06 -5.87
N GLY A 391 -11.43 5.92 -5.49
CA GLY A 391 -10.73 6.82 -6.42
C GLY A 391 -9.92 6.06 -7.49
N LEU A 392 -9.21 5.00 -7.09
CA LEU A 392 -8.46 4.10 -7.99
C LEU A 392 -9.39 3.45 -9.03
N LEU A 393 -10.53 2.91 -8.60
CA LEU A 393 -11.54 2.28 -9.43
C LEU A 393 -12.17 3.29 -10.41
N ALA A 394 -12.58 4.46 -9.91
CA ALA A 394 -13.21 5.49 -10.72
C ALA A 394 -12.26 6.07 -11.77
N ALA A 395 -10.97 6.27 -11.44
CA ALA A 395 -9.95 6.67 -12.41
C ALA A 395 -9.72 5.60 -13.49
N ASN A 396 -9.63 4.32 -13.10
CA ASN A 396 -9.50 3.20 -14.04
C ASN A 396 -10.69 3.11 -15.01
N TYR A 397 -11.91 3.26 -14.49
CA TYR A 397 -13.12 3.31 -15.31
C TYR A 397 -13.10 4.51 -16.26
N PHE A 398 -12.76 5.71 -15.77
CA PHE A 398 -12.73 6.93 -16.58
C PHE A 398 -11.67 6.87 -17.70
N VAL A 399 -10.48 6.35 -17.41
CA VAL A 399 -9.46 6.07 -18.45
C VAL A 399 -10.02 5.06 -19.46
N THR A 400 -10.70 4.00 -19.02
CA THR A 400 -11.29 3.00 -19.93
C THR A 400 -12.37 3.61 -20.85
N GLN A 401 -13.17 4.57 -20.35
CA GLN A 401 -14.12 5.35 -21.17
C GLN A 401 -13.43 6.26 -22.20
N ALA A 402 -12.19 6.69 -21.95
CA ALA A 402 -11.41 7.47 -22.92
C ALA A 402 -10.70 6.62 -23.98
N LEU A 403 -10.66 5.30 -23.80
CA LEU A 403 -10.21 4.37 -24.82
C LEU A 403 -11.34 4.07 -25.83
N HIS A 404 -12.52 3.65 -25.34
CA HIS A 404 -13.59 3.09 -26.19
C HIS A 404 -15.02 3.52 -25.80
N GLY A 405 -15.15 4.48 -24.88
CA GLY A 405 -16.43 4.98 -24.38
C GLY A 405 -16.84 6.31 -24.99
N SER A 406 -17.71 7.04 -24.30
CA SER A 406 -18.29 8.31 -24.76
C SER A 406 -17.28 9.45 -24.97
N ILE A 407 -16.04 9.27 -24.51
CA ILE A 407 -14.96 10.26 -24.60
C ILE A 407 -13.71 9.67 -25.28
N ALA A 408 -13.89 8.67 -26.16
CA ALA A 408 -12.82 8.05 -26.95
C ALA A 408 -11.88 9.09 -27.58
N GLY A 409 -10.56 8.90 -27.42
CA GLY A 409 -9.52 9.78 -27.95
C GLY A 409 -9.35 11.14 -27.24
N SER A 410 -10.22 11.49 -26.28
CA SER A 410 -10.21 12.80 -25.60
C SER A 410 -9.19 12.91 -24.46
N TRP A 411 -7.91 12.60 -24.72
CA TRP A 411 -6.84 12.55 -23.72
C TRP A 411 -6.63 13.86 -22.92
N ARG A 412 -6.89 15.02 -23.54
CA ARG A 412 -6.92 16.32 -22.85
C ARG A 412 -7.96 16.37 -21.72
N LEU A 413 -9.11 15.73 -21.92
CA LEU A 413 -10.15 15.62 -20.89
C LEU A 413 -9.72 14.66 -19.77
N VAL A 414 -9.11 13.52 -20.10
CA VAL A 414 -8.59 12.55 -19.12
C VAL A 414 -7.63 13.22 -18.14
N PHE A 415 -6.60 13.86 -18.70
CA PHE A 415 -5.56 14.52 -17.92
C PHE A 415 -6.08 15.80 -17.25
N GLY A 416 -6.97 16.55 -17.89
CA GLY A 416 -7.64 17.70 -17.29
C GLY A 416 -8.46 17.34 -16.05
N VAL A 417 -9.30 16.31 -16.11
CA VAL A 417 -10.11 15.83 -14.98
C VAL A 417 -9.22 15.32 -13.86
N ALA A 418 -8.21 14.49 -14.16
CA ALA A 418 -7.27 14.02 -13.14
C ALA A 418 -6.52 15.17 -12.44
N SER A 419 -6.15 16.21 -13.20
CA SER A 419 -5.53 17.42 -12.64
C SER A 419 -6.48 18.17 -11.71
N VAL A 420 -7.76 18.34 -12.09
CA VAL A 420 -8.79 18.96 -11.23
C VAL A 420 -9.02 18.14 -9.97
N VAL A 421 -9.09 16.80 -10.06
CA VAL A 421 -9.22 15.91 -8.89
C VAL A 421 -8.03 16.08 -7.95
N LEU A 422 -6.79 16.05 -8.44
CA LEU A 422 -5.59 16.25 -7.64
C LEU A 422 -5.57 17.62 -6.94
N LEU A 423 -5.86 18.71 -7.66
CA LEU A 423 -5.87 20.06 -7.10
C LEU A 423 -6.96 20.26 -6.05
N THR A 424 -8.18 19.79 -6.31
CA THR A 424 -9.32 19.95 -5.37
C THR A 424 -9.15 19.11 -4.11
N THR A 425 -8.71 17.86 -4.23
CA THR A 425 -8.45 16.98 -3.08
C THR A 425 -7.31 17.50 -2.20
N ALA A 426 -6.24 18.01 -2.81
CA ALA A 426 -5.15 18.66 -2.09
C ALA A 426 -5.60 19.95 -1.39
N ALA A 427 -6.40 20.80 -2.04
CA ALA A 427 -6.95 22.01 -1.43
C ALA A 427 -7.80 21.70 -0.18
N VAL A 428 -8.63 20.65 -0.22
CA VAL A 428 -9.40 20.17 0.93
C VAL A 428 -8.48 19.75 2.08
N PHE A 429 -7.40 19.01 1.80
CA PHE A 429 -6.43 18.61 2.83
C PHE A 429 -5.64 19.80 3.40
N LEU A 430 -5.25 20.76 2.56
CA LEU A 430 -4.54 21.98 2.98
C LEU A 430 -5.42 22.85 3.88
N ALA A 431 -6.72 22.94 3.61
CA ALA A 431 -7.68 23.64 4.47
C ALA A 431 -7.94 22.88 5.79
N LEU A 432 -8.32 21.60 5.71
CA LEU A 432 -8.96 20.87 6.82
C LEU A 432 -8.08 19.83 7.52
N GLY A 433 -6.98 19.41 6.90
CA GLY A 433 -6.07 18.40 7.42
C GLY A 433 -5.34 18.84 8.70
N LYS A 434 -5.09 17.87 9.59
CA LYS A 434 -4.34 18.04 10.85
C LYS A 434 -3.41 16.84 11.05
N GLY A 435 -2.23 17.07 11.61
CA GLY A 435 -1.27 16.04 12.03
C GLY A 435 -1.08 16.08 13.55
N VAL A 436 -2.19 15.96 14.29
CA VAL A 436 -2.25 16.00 15.76
C VAL A 436 -3.33 15.00 16.22
N PRO A 437 -3.09 14.20 17.29
CA PRO A 437 -4.07 13.25 17.79
C PRO A 437 -5.43 13.88 18.11
N GLN A 438 -6.50 13.19 17.77
CA GLN A 438 -7.88 13.66 17.97
C GLN A 438 -8.49 13.09 19.27
N PRO A 439 -9.40 13.83 19.96
CA PRO A 439 -10.00 13.44 21.25
C PRO A 439 -11.11 12.36 21.10
N TRP A 440 -10.77 11.27 20.43
CA TRP A 440 -11.65 10.13 20.21
C TRP A 440 -11.89 9.35 21.50
N ILE A 441 -10.85 9.12 22.29
CA ILE A 441 -10.89 8.42 23.59
C ILE A 441 -10.61 9.45 24.70
N PRO A 442 -11.23 9.34 25.89
CA PRO A 442 -10.86 10.17 27.04
C PRO A 442 -9.39 9.96 27.41
N SER A 443 -8.65 11.03 27.68
CA SER A 443 -7.27 10.93 28.15
C SER A 443 -7.24 10.29 29.54
N VAL A 444 -6.73 9.06 29.65
CA VAL A 444 -6.40 8.45 30.93
C VAL A 444 -5.19 9.20 31.50
N PRO A 445 -5.26 9.79 32.71
CA PRO A 445 -4.10 10.43 33.31
C PRO A 445 -3.00 9.40 33.54
N ARG A 446 -1.80 9.64 33.01
CA ARG A 446 -0.64 8.80 33.35
C ARG A 446 -0.34 8.97 34.85
N PRO A 447 0.01 7.90 35.59
CA PRO A 447 0.53 8.03 36.94
C PRO A 447 1.79 8.91 36.94
N ARG A 448 2.01 9.63 38.05
CA ARG A 448 3.10 10.63 38.14
C ARG A 448 4.47 9.96 38.17
N SER A 449 5.47 10.69 37.72
CA SER A 449 6.82 10.24 37.35
C SER A 449 7.75 9.81 38.50
N HIS A 450 7.24 9.15 39.54
CA HIS A 450 8.07 8.47 40.55
C HIS A 450 8.01 6.95 40.44
N ASP A 451 6.93 6.38 39.92
CA ASP A 451 6.82 4.92 39.73
C ASP A 451 7.49 4.44 38.42
N VAL A 452 7.75 5.37 37.48
CA VAL A 452 8.21 5.08 36.11
C VAL A 452 9.68 4.64 36.04
N ILE A 453 10.53 5.03 37.01
CA ILE A 453 11.97 4.69 36.97
C ILE A 453 12.16 3.18 37.09
N TYR A 454 11.43 2.52 38.00
CA TYR A 454 11.48 1.06 38.16
C TYR A 454 10.92 0.30 36.95
N GLU A 455 9.88 0.81 36.30
CA GLU A 455 9.29 0.16 35.13
C GLU A 455 10.15 0.36 33.87
N GLN A 456 10.81 1.51 33.71
CA GLN A 456 11.60 1.80 32.53
C GLN A 456 12.99 1.14 32.55
N ASP A 457 13.66 1.07 33.71
CA ASP A 457 14.95 0.37 33.85
C ASP A 457 14.78 -1.16 33.73
N THR A 458 13.65 -1.72 34.21
CA THR A 458 13.35 -3.15 34.00
C THR A 458 12.95 -3.46 32.55
N LEU A 459 12.27 -2.54 31.85
CA LEU A 459 11.95 -2.68 30.43
C LEU A 459 13.16 -2.53 29.49
N GLU A 460 14.23 -1.82 29.89
CA GLU A 460 15.47 -1.82 29.10
C GLU A 460 16.27 -3.12 29.28
N LEU A 461 16.31 -3.68 30.51
CA LEU A 461 16.91 -4.99 30.78
C LEU A 461 16.23 -6.15 30.03
N ASP A 462 14.89 -6.20 30.02
CA ASP A 462 14.12 -7.20 29.24
C ASP A 462 14.27 -7.03 27.70
N TYR A 463 14.75 -5.87 27.22
CA TYR A 463 14.94 -5.64 25.78
C TYR A 463 16.24 -6.25 25.26
N GLU A 464 17.29 -6.37 26.08
CA GLU A 464 18.58 -6.90 25.64
C GLU A 464 18.55 -8.42 25.39
N ASP A 465 17.76 -9.17 26.16
CA ASP A 465 17.75 -10.65 26.15
C ASP A 465 16.90 -11.28 25.02
N VAL A 466 16.25 -10.49 24.17
CA VAL A 466 15.65 -10.96 22.90
C VAL A 466 16.67 -10.95 21.75
N GLY A 467 17.94 -11.14 22.11
CA GLY A 467 19.06 -11.37 21.21
C GLY A 467 18.93 -12.70 20.46
N VAL A 468 19.32 -12.68 19.19
CA VAL A 468 19.40 -13.83 18.27
C VAL A 468 19.99 -15.07 18.96
N GLN A 469 19.25 -16.19 19.00
CA GLN A 469 19.82 -17.50 19.32
C GLN A 469 20.91 -17.86 18.31
N THR A 470 22.16 -17.74 18.72
CA THR A 470 23.30 -18.45 18.13
C THR A 470 23.58 -19.66 19.01
N GLU A 471 23.33 -20.86 18.50
CA GLU A 471 23.73 -22.09 19.21
C GLU A 471 25.26 -22.19 19.28
N PRO A 472 25.85 -22.38 20.47
CA PRO A 472 27.26 -22.72 20.58
C PRO A 472 27.45 -24.23 20.36
N PHE A 473 28.26 -24.57 19.34
CA PHE A 473 28.87 -25.89 19.22
C PHE A 473 29.66 -26.22 20.50
N GLY A 474 29.33 -27.32 21.17
CA GLY A 474 30.08 -27.79 22.34
C GLY A 474 31.30 -28.63 21.96
N PRO A 475 32.37 -28.59 22.78
CA PRO A 475 33.27 -29.72 22.90
C PRO A 475 33.46 -30.20 24.35
N TYR A 476 33.33 -31.52 24.52
CA TYR A 476 33.88 -32.39 25.57
C TYR A 476 33.42 -32.24 27.04
N ALA A 477 33.10 -33.41 27.60
CA ALA A 477 32.84 -33.65 29.02
C ALA A 477 34.14 -34.02 29.77
N LEU A 478 34.12 -33.82 31.08
CA LEU A 478 34.94 -34.52 32.06
C LEU A 478 34.08 -34.74 33.31
N GLU A 479 33.99 -35.98 33.76
CA GLU A 479 33.41 -36.37 35.06
C GLU A 479 34.48 -36.16 36.16
N ASP A 480 34.08 -35.81 37.38
CA ASP A 480 34.27 -36.66 38.58
C ASP A 480 33.95 -35.97 39.93
N ASP A 481 33.47 -36.82 40.85
CA ASP A 481 33.64 -36.84 42.31
C ASP A 481 32.88 -35.95 43.35
N VAL A 482 31.95 -36.64 44.04
CA VAL A 482 31.92 -36.96 45.50
C VAL A 482 31.37 -35.98 46.57
N GLU A 483 30.33 -36.51 47.24
CA GLU A 483 29.83 -36.36 48.64
C GLU A 483 30.04 -35.09 49.49
N SER A 484 28.92 -34.50 49.94
CA SER A 484 28.35 -34.59 51.32
C SER A 484 27.32 -33.45 51.52
N LEU A 485 26.31 -33.44 52.40
CA LEU A 485 25.95 -34.18 53.62
C LEU A 485 24.44 -34.49 53.64
N LYS A 486 24.03 -35.60 54.27
CA LYS A 486 22.63 -35.87 54.67
C LYS A 486 22.38 -35.31 56.09
N ASN A 487 21.16 -34.82 56.39
CA ASN A 487 20.34 -35.33 57.50
C ASN A 487 18.89 -34.77 57.56
N VAL A 488 17.98 -35.74 57.69
CA VAL A 488 16.49 -35.81 57.81
C VAL A 488 16.04 -35.41 59.27
N PRO A 489 14.75 -35.14 59.67
CA PRO A 489 13.45 -35.63 59.16
C PRO A 489 12.24 -34.67 59.04
N ARG A 490 11.11 -35.26 58.58
CA ARG A 490 9.73 -34.75 58.44
C ARG A 490 8.97 -34.55 59.77
N SER A 491 8.19 -33.46 59.84
CA SER A 491 7.04 -33.19 60.74
C SER A 491 6.27 -31.94 60.22
N ALA A 492 5.02 -31.59 60.56
CA ALA A 492 3.83 -32.35 60.98
C ALA A 492 2.54 -31.51 60.69
N SER A 493 1.33 -32.04 60.91
CA SER A 493 0.04 -31.33 60.76
C SER A 493 -0.33 -30.42 61.94
N ILE A 494 -1.16 -29.38 61.72
CA ILE A 494 -2.32 -29.05 62.59
C ILE A 494 -3.32 -28.11 61.86
N HIS A 495 -4.61 -28.37 62.04
CA HIS A 495 -5.74 -27.52 61.63
C HIS A 495 -6.03 -26.44 62.68
N SER A 496 -6.51 -25.26 62.26
CA SER A 496 -7.65 -24.63 62.96
C SER A 496 -8.50 -23.75 62.05
N LYS A 497 -9.82 -23.91 62.17
CA LYS A 497 -10.83 -22.91 61.80
C LYS A 497 -11.33 -22.28 63.12
N VAL A 498 -11.53 -20.98 63.17
CA VAL A 498 -12.51 -20.35 64.07
C VAL A 498 -13.25 -19.25 63.30
N SER A 499 -14.53 -19.06 63.67
CA SER A 499 -15.55 -18.29 62.96
C SER A 499 -15.81 -16.89 63.53
N MET A 500 -16.55 -16.11 62.74
CA MET A 500 -17.37 -14.94 63.08
C MET A 500 -17.74 -14.72 64.57
N THR A 501 -17.70 -13.45 64.97
CA THR A 501 -18.73 -12.82 65.81
C THR A 501 -19.12 -11.46 65.22
N SER A 502 -20.38 -11.07 65.42
CA SER A 502 -20.97 -9.78 65.05
C SER A 502 -20.55 -8.64 65.98
N ASP A 503 -20.65 -7.41 65.49
CA ASP A 503 -21.68 -6.43 65.92
C ASP A 503 -22.00 -5.47 64.77
#